data_AF-A0A317YKN8-F1
#
_entry.id   AF-A0A317YKN8-F1
#
_cell.length_a   1.000
_cell.length_b   1.000
_cell.length_c   1.000
_cell.angle_alpha   90.00
_cell.angle_beta   90.00
_cell.angle_gamma   90.00
#
_symmetry.space_group_name_H-M   'P 1'
#
loop_
_entity.id
_entity.type
_entity.pdbx_description
1 polymer ?
#
loop_
_entity_poly.entity_id
_entity_poly.type
_entity_poly.pdbx_seq_one_letter_code
_entity_poly.pdbx_strand_id
1 'polypeptide(L)'
;VGQMLVDSDNYAFAYTLDDGKAYAYLIFVQETWTMLHENMTKKIIINDELELTEFHQELTYILDNIKGNNNYGKEFVATVEE
;
A
#
# COMPACT_ATOMS: atom_id res chain seq x y z
N VAL A 1 -0.83 14.66 -3.69
CA VAL A 1 -0.24 13.51 -4.44
C VAL A 1 -0.09 12.40 -3.44
N GLY A 2 -0.52 11.19 -3.78
CA GLY A 2 -0.39 10.02 -2.92
C GLY A 2 0.61 9.03 -3.48
N GLN A 3 1.49 8.51 -2.63
CA GLN A 3 2.51 7.53 -3.01
C GLN A 3 2.52 6.34 -2.07
N MET A 4 2.61 5.13 -2.62
CA MET A 4 2.80 3.91 -1.82
C MET A 4 4.27 3.61 -1.58
N LEU A 5 4.60 3.27 -0.34
CA LEU A 5 5.91 2.83 0.11
C LEU A 5 5.81 1.44 0.74
N VAL A 6 6.94 0.73 0.76
CA VAL A 6 7.07 -0.60 1.37
C VAL A 6 7.93 -0.49 2.62
N ASP A 7 7.42 -1.06 3.71
CA ASP A 7 8.20 -1.38 4.91
C ASP A 7 8.25 -2.91 5.02
N SER A 8 9.29 -3.50 4.43
CA SER A 8 9.46 -4.94 4.37
C SER A 8 9.78 -5.56 5.71
N ASP A 9 10.44 -4.81 6.61
CA ASP A 9 10.82 -5.31 7.93
C ASP A 9 9.59 -5.48 8.84
N ASN A 10 8.59 -4.60 8.66
CA ASN A 10 7.33 -4.64 9.42
C ASN A 10 6.15 -5.21 8.64
N TYR A 11 6.38 -5.79 7.45
CA TYR A 11 5.33 -6.34 6.59
C TYR A 11 4.17 -5.35 6.38
N ALA A 12 4.49 -4.12 6.00
CA ALA A 12 3.52 -3.06 5.87
C ALA A 12 3.66 -2.27 4.57
N PHE A 13 2.53 -1.75 4.09
CA PHE A 13 2.48 -0.75 3.03
C PHE A 13 2.12 0.60 3.64
N ALA A 14 2.89 1.64 3.34
CA ALA A 14 2.65 2.99 3.82
C ALA A 14 2.20 3.88 2.66
N TYR A 15 0.98 4.39 2.74
CA TYR A 15 0.44 5.35 1.77
C TYR A 15 0.64 6.77 2.30
N THR A 16 1.43 7.56 1.58
CA THR A 16 1.71 8.95 1.93
C THR A 16 0.63 9.87 1.39
N LEU A 17 0.25 10.86 2.19
CA LEU A 17 -0.69 11.91 1.84
C LEU A 17 0.03 13.25 1.98
N ASP A 18 0.27 13.91 0.85
CA ASP A 18 0.80 15.27 0.81
C ASP A 18 -0.14 16.17 -0.01
N ASP A 19 -0.74 17.15 0.67
CA ASP A 19 -1.56 18.21 0.09
C ASP A 19 -0.88 19.60 0.11
N GLY A 20 0.41 19.64 0.49
CA GLY A 20 1.21 20.85 0.63
C GLY A 20 0.97 21.62 1.93
N LYS A 21 0.04 21.20 2.79
CA LYS A 21 -0.25 21.81 4.10
C LYS A 21 -0.07 20.83 5.26
N ALA A 22 -0.43 19.58 5.04
CA ALA A 22 -0.31 18.51 6.00
C ALA A 22 0.32 17.29 5.33
N TYR A 23 1.13 16.59 6.11
CA TYR A 23 1.76 15.35 5.70
C TYR A 23 1.32 14.25 6.63
N ALA A 24 0.72 13.20 6.06
CA ALA A 24 0.18 12.07 6.80
C ALA A 24 0.56 10.74 6.16
N TYR A 25 0.55 9.69 6.97
CA TYR A 25 0.77 8.32 6.54
C TYR A 25 -0.41 7.45 6.94
N LEU A 26 -0.88 6.63 6.01
CA LEU A 26 -1.76 5.51 6.30
C LEU A 26 -0.91 4.23 6.23
N ILE A 27 -0.91 3.45 7.31
CA ILE A 27 -0.13 2.22 7.38
C ILE A 27 -1.09 1.03 7.27
N PHE A 28 -0.86 0.21 6.26
CA PHE A 28 -1.58 -1.02 5.98
C PHE A 28 -0.70 -2.20 6.37
N VAL A 29 -0.91 -2.69 7.59
CA VAL A 29 -0.21 -3.86 8.14
C VAL A 29 -0.65 -5.14 7.43
N GLN A 30 0.15 -6.20 7.53
CA GLN A 30 -0.06 -7.48 6.85
C GLN A 30 -1.49 -8.04 6.98
N GLU A 31 -2.10 -7.89 8.15
CA GLU A 31 -3.46 -8.38 8.44
C GLU A 31 -4.53 -7.70 7.59
N THR A 32 -4.22 -6.56 6.96
CA THR A 32 -5.12 -5.82 6.08
C THR A 32 -5.03 -6.28 4.62
N TRP A 33 -4.00 -7.03 4.22
CA TRP A 33 -3.72 -7.32 2.81
C TRP A 33 -4.82 -8.13 2.13
N THR A 34 -5.38 -9.15 2.80
CA THR A 34 -6.52 -9.92 2.27
C THR A 34 -7.71 -9.00 1.99
N MET A 35 -8.02 -8.09 2.92
CA MET A 35 -9.10 -7.13 2.74
C MET A 35 -8.83 -6.20 1.55
N LEU A 36 -7.61 -5.70 1.41
CA LEU A 36 -7.22 -4.86 0.27
C LEU A 36 -7.37 -5.61 -1.04
N HIS A 37 -6.85 -6.85 -1.11
CA HIS A 37 -6.90 -7.68 -2.32
C HIS A 37 -8.33 -7.97 -2.76
N GLU A 38 -9.20 -8.39 -1.84
CA GLU A 38 -10.61 -8.69 -2.12
C GLU A 38 -11.42 -7.46 -2.56
N ASN A 39 -10.94 -6.25 -2.24
CA ASN A 39 -11.66 -4.99 -2.45
C ASN A 39 -10.94 -4.02 -3.40
N MET A 40 -10.02 -4.50 -4.26
CA MET A 40 -9.26 -3.70 -5.24
C MET A 40 -10.09 -2.84 -6.20
N THR A 41 -11.40 -3.11 -6.33
CA THR A 41 -12.31 -2.33 -7.20
C THR A 41 -13.10 -1.27 -6.44
N LYS A 42 -13.04 -1.26 -5.09
CA LYS A 42 -13.80 -0.34 -4.26
C LYS A 42 -13.03 0.94 -3.98
N LYS A 43 -13.75 2.05 -3.85
CA LYS A 43 -13.16 3.31 -3.38
C LYS A 43 -12.72 3.18 -1.93
N ILE A 44 -11.60 3.80 -1.61
CA ILE A 44 -11.13 3.96 -0.23
C ILE A 44 -11.42 5.39 0.20
N ILE A 45 -12.22 5.54 1.25
CA ILE A 45 -12.63 6.84 1.79
C ILE A 45 -12.20 6.89 3.26
N ILE A 46 -11.44 7.92 3.62
CA ILE A 46 -10.99 8.17 4.99
C ILE A 46 -11.90 9.23 5.62
N ASN A 47 -12.43 8.90 6.81
CA ASN A 47 -13.32 9.78 7.60
C ASN A 47 -14.49 10.36 6.77
N ASP A 48 -15.04 9.58 5.84
CA ASP A 48 -16.14 9.98 4.95
C ASP A 48 -15.87 11.20 4.02
N GLU A 49 -14.65 11.73 4.01
CA GLU A 49 -14.32 13.00 3.33
C GLU A 49 -13.24 12.84 2.26
N LEU A 50 -12.24 11.99 2.49
CA LEU A 50 -11.05 11.90 1.63
C LEU A 50 -11.03 10.60 0.84
N GLU A 51 -11.28 10.67 -0.46
CA GLU A 51 -11.10 9.55 -1.39
C GLU A 51 -9.62 9.41 -1.79
N LEU A 52 -9.06 8.22 -1.65
CA LEU A 52 -7.68 7.91 -2.07
C LEU A 52 -7.64 7.51 -3.55
N THR A 53 -7.75 8.50 -4.43
CA THR A 53 -7.92 8.25 -5.88
C THR A 53 -6.73 7.57 -6.54
N GLU A 54 -5.51 7.74 -6.01
CA GLU A 54 -4.28 7.15 -6.57
C GLU A 54 -3.93 5.79 -5.92
N PHE A 55 -4.67 5.37 -4.89
CA PHE A 55 -4.32 4.20 -4.07
C PHE A 55 -4.14 2.92 -4.89
N HIS A 56 -5.12 2.59 -5.74
CA HIS A 56 -5.10 1.33 -6.50
C HIS A 56 -3.97 1.28 -7.52
N GLN A 57 -3.67 2.42 -8.16
CA GLN A 57 -2.57 2.53 -9.09
C GLN A 57 -1.24 2.32 -8.36
N GLU A 58 -1.04 3.01 -7.23
CA GLU A 58 0.18 2.94 -6.44
C GLU A 58 0.38 1.54 -5.81
N LEU A 59 -0.70 0.93 -5.30
CA LEU A 59 -0.66 -0.44 -4.79
C LEU A 59 -0.31 -1.44 -5.88
N THR A 60 -0.92 -1.33 -7.07
CA THR A 60 -0.59 -2.20 -8.20
C THR A 60 0.87 -2.04 -8.62
N TYR A 61 1.34 -0.79 -8.73
CA TYR A 61 2.71 -0.48 -9.09
C TYR A 61 3.71 -1.09 -8.10
N ILE A 62 3.45 -0.98 -6.80
CA ILE A 62 4.38 -1.49 -5.79
C ILE A 62 4.39 -3.02 -5.75
N LEU A 63 3.23 -3.67 -5.90
CA LEU A 63 3.14 -5.13 -5.98
C LEU A 63 3.90 -5.68 -7.18
N ASP A 64 3.78 -5.04 -8.35
CA ASP A 64 4.55 -5.39 -9.54
C ASP A 64 6.06 -5.19 -9.34
N ASN A 65 6.46 -4.18 -8.56
CA ASN A 65 7.87 -3.90 -8.24
C ASN A 65 8.49 -4.93 -7.27
N ILE A 66 7.69 -5.42 -6.32
CA ILE A 66 8.09 -6.42 -5.33
C ILE A 66 8.28 -7.79 -5.98
N LYS A 67 7.47 -8.10 -7.00
CA LYS A 67 7.44 -9.41 -7.65
C LYS A 67 8.84 -9.87 -8.12
N GLY A 68 9.32 -10.96 -7.53
CA GLY A 68 10.64 -11.54 -7.79
C GLY A 68 11.84 -10.69 -7.36
N ASN A 69 11.62 -9.55 -6.67
CA ASN A 69 12.66 -8.62 -6.27
C ASN A 69 13.10 -8.85 -4.83
N ASN A 70 14.06 -9.75 -4.65
CA ASN A 70 14.59 -10.14 -3.34
C ASN A 70 15.31 -9.01 -2.57
N ASN A 71 15.47 -7.81 -3.13
CA ASN A 71 16.00 -6.66 -2.41
C ASN A 71 15.06 -6.18 -1.29
N TYR A 72 13.77 -6.54 -1.34
CA TYR A 72 12.79 -6.33 -0.26
C TYR A 72 12.82 -7.44 0.80
N GLY A 73 13.75 -8.40 0.71
CA GLY A 73 13.79 -9.56 1.60
C GLY A 73 12.98 -10.73 1.04
N LYS A 74 13.61 -11.91 1.00
CA LYS A 74 13.02 -13.11 0.37
C LYS A 74 11.72 -13.56 1.03
N GLU A 75 11.67 -13.50 2.36
CA GLU A 75 10.49 -13.92 3.13
C GLU A 75 9.32 -12.97 2.86
N PHE A 76 9.56 -11.66 2.90
CA PHE A 76 8.57 -10.65 2.55
C PHE A 76 8.01 -10.82 1.13
N VAL A 77 8.89 -10.96 0.13
CA VAL A 77 8.48 -11.17 -1.26
C VAL A 77 7.61 -12.43 -1.39
N ALA A 78 8.03 -13.54 -0.78
CA ALA A 78 7.27 -14.78 -0.81
C ALA A 78 5.88 -14.63 -0.16
N THR A 79 5.79 -13.90 0.96
CA THR A 79 4.50 -13.64 1.63
C THR A 79 3.57 -12.73 0.83
N VAL A 80 4.12 -11.77 0.06
CA VAL A 80 3.31 -10.90 -0.83
C VAL A 80 2.83 -11.66 -2.07
N GLU A 81 3.59 -12.65 -2.54
CA GLU A 81 3.26 -13.45 -3.73
C GLU A 81 2.33 -14.64 -3.47
N GLU A 82 2.07 -14.97 -2.20
CA GLU A 82 1.17 -16.06 -1.77
C GLU A 82 -0.32 -15.68 -1.89
#